data_AF-A0A2H6H9N3-F1
#
_entry.id   AF-A0A2H6H9N3-F1
#
_cell.length_a   1.000
_cell.length_b   1.000
_cell.length_c   1.000
_cell.angle_alpha   90.00
_cell.angle_beta   90.00
_cell.angle_gamma   90.00
#
_symmetry.space_group_name_H-M   'P 1'
#
loop_
_entity.id
_entity.type
_entity.pdbx_description
1 polymer ?
#
loop_
_entity_poly.entity_id
_entity_poly.type
_entity_poly.pdbx_seq_one_letter_code
_entity_poly.pdbx_strand_id
1 'polypeptide(L)'
;MRHRVLIGMVVAGLLAAACTPSSVTSTTAETAAGSRVPVASTPGGAASSTSTSTVTVADRTGSDLVVPEDREGLARQYGLYSPDGEYVGPVDSDGRPLVFEPITGYGDFSDVPYFLLDWQLVNQREVACMQDHGFDLVLDADGLGANWANVPQEQNNLALAVAIACHAGLRLPDRVPRTEEQWAELLAYQIALRDCVASLGHDVPEPPSLDQFIESNGNWTAYDMVPNLVGPAWDELAKTCPQAPVGGFGAWNPGDPVRPYQP
;
A
#
# COMPACT_ATOMS: atom_id res chain seq x y z
N MET A 1 -13.84 37.40 17.21
CA MET A 1 -13.81 37.33 15.74
C MET A 1 -13.18 35.99 15.35
N ARG A 2 -13.96 35.14 14.66
CA ARG A 2 -13.62 34.07 13.67
C ARG A 2 -12.30 33.27 13.87
N HIS A 3 -12.34 32.02 14.35
CA HIS A 3 -12.45 30.75 13.60
C HIS A 3 -11.44 30.55 12.45
N ARG A 4 -10.55 29.54 12.53
CA ARG A 4 -10.65 28.27 11.78
C ARG A 4 -9.49 27.29 12.03
N VAL A 5 -9.88 26.06 12.32
CA VAL A 5 -9.14 24.78 12.19
C VAL A 5 -8.93 24.48 10.71
N LEU A 6 -7.77 23.92 10.33
CA LEU A 6 -7.56 23.31 9.01
C LEU A 6 -6.82 21.97 9.16
N ILE A 7 -7.60 20.91 8.97
CA ILE A 7 -7.22 19.53 8.68
C ILE A 7 -6.84 19.49 7.20
N GLY A 8 -5.67 18.95 6.88
CA GLY A 8 -5.19 18.80 5.51
C GLY A 8 -5.74 17.54 4.85
N MET A 9 -6.88 17.67 4.17
CA MET A 9 -7.44 16.69 3.24
C MET A 9 -7.21 17.23 1.82
N VAL A 10 -6.55 16.46 0.97
CA VAL A 10 -6.44 16.65 -0.49
C VAL A 10 -6.53 15.23 -1.04
N VAL A 11 -7.56 14.84 -1.79
CA VAL A 11 -7.81 15.24 -3.17
C VAL A 11 -9.32 15.31 -3.44
N ALA A 12 -9.77 16.39 -4.06
CA ALA A 12 -11.08 16.51 -4.69
C ALA A 12 -10.93 17.01 -6.13
N GLY A 13 -11.76 16.48 -7.03
CA GLY A 13 -12.08 17.04 -8.34
C GLY A 13 -11.56 16.21 -9.52
N LEU A 14 -12.29 15.89 -10.58
CA LEU A 14 -13.51 16.40 -11.23
C LEU A 14 -13.88 15.28 -12.27
N LEU A 15 -15.11 14.90 -12.64
CA LEU A 15 -16.15 15.65 -13.37
C LEU A 15 -17.37 14.75 -13.64
N ALA A 16 -18.51 15.41 -13.86
CA ALA A 16 -19.84 14.84 -14.03
C ALA A 16 -20.25 14.57 -15.50
N ALA A 17 -21.36 13.81 -15.60
CA ALA A 17 -22.41 13.80 -16.63
C ALA A 17 -22.27 12.88 -17.85
N ALA A 18 -23.15 11.85 -17.93
CA ALA A 18 -24.20 11.75 -18.97
C ALA A 18 -25.16 10.57 -18.69
N CYS A 19 -26.46 10.83 -18.84
CA CYS A 19 -27.55 9.86 -18.76
C CYS A 19 -27.62 8.95 -20.02
N THR A 20 -28.01 7.68 -19.86
CA THR A 20 -29.11 7.02 -20.61
C THR A 20 -29.39 5.63 -20.04
N PRO A 21 -30.66 5.24 -19.83
CA PRO A 21 -31.02 3.88 -19.44
C PRO A 21 -31.15 2.99 -20.69
N SER A 22 -30.47 1.84 -20.70
CA SER A 22 -30.79 0.76 -21.64
C SER A 22 -31.39 -0.40 -20.87
N SER A 23 -32.69 -0.55 -21.04
CA SER A 23 -33.51 -1.70 -20.68
C SER A 23 -32.97 -2.99 -21.31
N VAL A 24 -32.68 -4.01 -20.50
CA VAL A 24 -32.54 -5.38 -20.99
C VAL A 24 -33.79 -6.17 -20.60
N THR A 25 -34.62 -6.38 -21.61
CA THR A 25 -35.68 -7.37 -21.67
C THR A 25 -35.04 -8.76 -21.69
N SER A 26 -35.34 -9.61 -20.71
CA SER A 26 -35.04 -11.04 -20.80
C SER A 26 -36.34 -11.82 -20.89
N THR A 27 -36.54 -12.33 -22.10
CA THR A 27 -37.63 -13.14 -22.59
C THR A 27 -37.81 -14.43 -21.78
N THR A 28 -39.03 -14.65 -21.32
CA THR A 28 -39.53 -15.95 -20.82
C THR A 28 -39.54 -16.98 -21.95
N ALA A 29 -38.94 -18.15 -21.71
CA ALA A 29 -39.20 -19.36 -22.48
C ALA A 29 -39.91 -20.39 -21.59
N GLU A 30 -41.23 -20.50 -21.73
CA GLU A 30 -41.99 -21.75 -21.52
C GLU A 30 -41.57 -22.71 -22.65
N THR A 31 -41.37 -24.02 -22.48
CA THR A 31 -42.31 -25.11 -22.16
C THR A 31 -41.40 -26.37 -22.15
N ALA A 32 -41.52 -27.37 -21.28
CA ALA A 32 -42.60 -28.34 -21.31
C ALA A 32 -42.57 -29.31 -20.12
N ALA A 33 -43.76 -29.80 -19.84
CA ALA A 33 -44.21 -30.64 -18.73
C ALA A 33 -43.50 -31.98 -18.55
N GLY A 34 -43.41 -32.40 -17.28
CA GLY A 34 -43.08 -33.76 -16.85
C GLY A 34 -43.32 -33.94 -15.36
N SER A 35 -44.58 -34.09 -14.95
CA SER A 35 -45.01 -34.36 -13.57
C SER A 35 -44.36 -35.60 -12.97
N ARG A 36 -43.87 -35.50 -11.73
CA ARG A 36 -43.94 -36.52 -10.65
C ARG A 36 -43.55 -35.88 -9.30
N VAL A 37 -44.49 -35.90 -8.34
CA VAL A 37 -44.34 -35.62 -6.90
C VAL A 37 -45.32 -36.60 -6.21
N PRO A 38 -45.16 -37.06 -4.93
CA PRO A 38 -44.16 -36.73 -3.91
C PRO A 38 -43.45 -37.96 -3.28
N VAL A 39 -42.30 -37.74 -2.64
CA VAL A 39 -41.96 -38.45 -1.40
C VAL A 39 -41.44 -37.42 -0.40
N ALA A 40 -42.14 -37.30 0.73
CA ALA A 40 -41.74 -36.52 1.88
C ALA A 40 -40.60 -37.24 2.62
N SER A 41 -39.55 -36.51 2.98
CA SER A 41 -38.55 -36.94 3.97
C SER A 41 -38.00 -35.70 4.66
N THR A 42 -38.41 -35.56 5.92
CA THR A 42 -37.78 -34.95 7.11
C THR A 42 -36.87 -33.71 6.95
N PRO A 43 -37.04 -32.66 7.78
CA PRO A 43 -36.15 -31.50 7.82
C PRO A 43 -34.79 -31.88 8.45
N GLY A 44 -33.81 -32.15 7.61
CA GLY A 44 -32.39 -32.20 7.98
C GLY A 44 -31.79 -30.81 7.77
N GLY A 45 -31.08 -30.31 8.79
CA GLY A 45 -30.68 -28.91 8.93
C GLY A 45 -30.09 -28.27 7.67
N ALA A 46 -30.41 -27.00 7.50
CA ALA A 46 -29.67 -26.11 6.62
C ALA A 46 -28.20 -26.14 7.06
N ALA A 47 -27.39 -26.90 6.34
CA ALA A 47 -25.97 -26.61 6.28
C ALA A 47 -25.89 -25.27 5.56
N SER A 48 -25.58 -24.21 6.31
CA SER A 48 -25.09 -22.96 5.72
C SER A 48 -23.89 -23.33 4.87
N SER A 49 -24.08 -23.40 3.56
CA SER A 49 -22.99 -23.47 2.60
C SER A 49 -22.34 -22.09 2.57
N THR A 50 -21.42 -21.88 3.51
CA THR A 50 -20.37 -20.84 3.52
C THR A 50 -19.75 -20.84 2.12
N SER A 51 -20.12 -19.86 1.31
CA SER A 51 -19.77 -19.78 -0.11
C SER A 51 -18.76 -18.66 -0.26
N THR A 52 -17.48 -18.97 -0.01
CA THR A 52 -16.37 -18.09 -0.36
C THR A 52 -16.43 -17.80 -1.86
N SER A 53 -16.58 -16.52 -2.21
CA SER A 53 -16.62 -16.10 -3.61
C SER A 53 -15.20 -15.88 -4.10
N THR A 54 -14.70 -16.83 -4.90
CA THR A 54 -13.41 -16.68 -5.57
C THR A 54 -13.57 -15.72 -6.75
N VAL A 55 -12.76 -14.65 -6.79
CA VAL A 55 -12.69 -13.79 -7.98
C VAL A 55 -11.44 -14.19 -8.76
N THR A 56 -11.64 -14.87 -9.87
CA THR A 56 -10.54 -15.23 -10.77
C THR A 56 -10.16 -14.01 -11.60
N VAL A 57 -9.21 -13.22 -11.09
CA VAL A 57 -8.42 -12.34 -11.97
C VAL A 57 -7.41 -13.24 -12.69
N ALA A 58 -7.17 -12.99 -13.98
CA ALA A 58 -6.20 -13.74 -14.77
C ALA A 58 -4.78 -13.51 -14.22
N ASP A 59 -4.43 -14.28 -13.20
CA ASP A 59 -3.15 -14.30 -12.52
C ASP A 59 -2.14 -15.14 -13.34
N ARG A 60 -0.88 -14.71 -13.38
CA ARG A 60 0.22 -15.47 -13.98
C ARG A 60 0.66 -16.63 -13.09
N THR A 61 0.32 -16.63 -11.81
CA THR A 61 0.74 -17.66 -10.83
C THR A 61 -0.31 -18.73 -10.54
N GLY A 62 -1.57 -18.54 -10.94
CA GLY A 62 -2.67 -19.47 -10.67
C GLY A 62 -3.17 -19.44 -9.22
N SER A 63 -2.82 -18.41 -8.47
CA SER A 63 -3.31 -18.09 -7.12
C SER A 63 -4.58 -17.26 -7.23
N ASP A 64 -5.71 -17.87 -6.90
CA ASP A 64 -6.99 -17.17 -6.93
C ASP A 64 -7.05 -16.06 -5.86
N LEU A 65 -7.50 -14.86 -6.24
CA LEU A 65 -7.80 -13.80 -5.28
C LEU A 65 -9.06 -14.19 -4.48
N VAL A 66 -8.89 -14.34 -3.17
CA VAL A 66 -9.97 -14.78 -2.28
C VAL A 66 -10.68 -13.56 -1.70
N VAL A 67 -11.97 -13.43 -2.01
CA VAL A 67 -12.82 -12.43 -1.37
C VAL A 67 -13.42 -13.03 -0.10
N PRO A 68 -13.18 -12.44 1.08
CA PRO A 68 -13.68 -12.98 2.34
C PRO A 68 -15.21 -12.88 2.41
N GLU A 69 -15.82 -13.74 3.22
CA GLU A 69 -17.26 -13.63 3.52
C GLU A 69 -17.56 -12.35 4.33
N ASP A 70 -16.73 -12.06 5.34
CA ASP A 70 -16.82 -10.85 6.15
C ASP A 70 -15.95 -9.72 5.57
N ARG A 71 -16.37 -9.18 4.41
CA ARG A 71 -15.66 -8.08 3.74
C ARG A 71 -15.58 -6.83 4.60
N GLU A 72 -16.65 -6.52 5.33
CA GLU A 72 -16.69 -5.33 6.19
C GLU A 72 -15.74 -5.48 7.39
N GLY A 73 -15.71 -6.66 8.02
CA GLY A 73 -14.76 -6.96 9.09
C GLY A 73 -13.32 -6.85 8.63
N LEU A 74 -12.98 -7.44 7.48
CA LEU A 74 -11.62 -7.34 6.94
C LEU A 74 -11.27 -5.89 6.52
N ALA A 75 -12.21 -5.17 5.92
CA ALA A 75 -12.03 -3.75 5.61
C ALA A 75 -11.72 -2.91 6.85
N ARG A 76 -12.36 -3.20 8.00
CA ARG A 76 -12.07 -2.54 9.27
C ARG A 76 -10.69 -2.89 9.79
N GLN A 77 -10.29 -4.16 9.68
CA GLN A 77 -8.94 -4.60 10.05
C GLN A 77 -7.87 -3.87 9.24
N TYR A 78 -8.12 -3.63 7.95
CA TYR A 78 -7.25 -2.85 7.07
C TYR A 78 -7.37 -1.33 7.23
N GLY A 79 -8.19 -0.84 8.18
CA GLY A 79 -8.34 0.60 8.41
C GLY A 79 -9.02 1.35 7.27
N LEU A 80 -9.81 0.68 6.43
CA LEU A 80 -10.47 1.25 5.25
C LEU A 80 -11.76 2.02 5.59
N TYR A 81 -11.88 2.50 6.82
CA TYR A 81 -12.97 3.34 7.27
C TYR A 81 -12.42 4.64 7.84
N SER A 82 -13.03 5.75 7.44
CA SER A 82 -12.74 7.07 8.01
C SER A 82 -13.14 7.14 9.49
N PRO A 83 -12.66 8.14 10.24
CA PRO A 83 -13.10 8.38 11.62
C PRO A 83 -14.62 8.56 11.77
N ASP A 84 -15.30 9.05 10.73
CA ASP A 84 -16.75 9.23 10.70
C ASP A 84 -17.51 7.93 10.36
N GLY A 85 -16.79 6.84 10.08
CA GLY A 85 -17.35 5.52 9.81
C GLY A 85 -17.71 5.26 8.34
N GLU A 86 -17.31 6.15 7.43
CA GLU A 86 -17.51 5.95 5.98
C GLU A 86 -16.40 5.06 5.40
N TYR A 87 -16.76 4.14 4.50
CA TYR A 87 -15.78 3.31 3.78
C TYR A 87 -14.99 4.17 2.78
N VAL A 88 -13.67 4.04 2.80
CA VAL A 88 -12.73 4.83 1.97
C VAL A 88 -11.78 3.97 1.12
N GLY A 89 -12.02 2.66 1.09
CA GLY A 89 -11.21 1.70 0.33
C GLY A 89 -11.67 1.54 -1.13
N PRO A 90 -10.99 0.66 -1.88
CA PRO A 90 -11.35 0.32 -3.26
C PRO A 90 -12.72 -0.36 -3.34
N VAL A 91 -13.47 -0.08 -4.42
CA VAL A 91 -14.79 -0.66 -4.67
C VAL A 91 -14.86 -1.40 -6.00
N ASP A 92 -15.75 -2.38 -6.09
CA ASP A 92 -16.07 -3.07 -7.34
C ASP A 92 -16.97 -2.22 -8.25
N SER A 93 -17.34 -2.75 -9.42
CA SER A 93 -18.22 -2.07 -10.38
C SER A 93 -19.62 -1.75 -9.84
N ASP A 94 -20.05 -2.44 -8.78
CA ASP A 94 -21.33 -2.24 -8.12
C ASP A 94 -21.22 -1.28 -6.92
N GLY A 95 -20.03 -0.74 -6.66
CA GLY A 95 -19.75 0.16 -5.54
C GLY A 95 -19.60 -0.54 -4.19
N ARG A 96 -19.44 -1.87 -4.16
CA ARG A 96 -19.23 -2.64 -2.91
C ARG A 96 -17.74 -2.68 -2.55
N PRO A 97 -17.39 -2.81 -1.25
CA PRO A 97 -16.01 -3.01 -0.83
C PRO A 97 -15.32 -4.14 -1.59
N LEU A 98 -14.19 -3.81 -2.22
CA LEU A 98 -13.32 -4.74 -2.92
C LEU A 98 -12.11 -5.01 -2.01
N VAL A 99 -12.17 -6.09 -1.24
CA VAL A 99 -11.13 -6.46 -0.28
C VAL A 99 -10.83 -7.94 -0.46
N PHE A 100 -9.55 -8.29 -0.39
CA PHE A 100 -9.09 -9.68 -0.49
C PHE A 100 -8.43 -10.11 0.82
N GLU A 101 -8.43 -11.42 1.07
CA GLU A 101 -7.61 -12.01 2.14
C GLU A 101 -6.12 -11.70 1.91
N PRO A 102 -5.28 -11.66 2.98
CA PRO A 102 -3.85 -11.40 2.84
C PRO A 102 -3.18 -12.35 1.83
N ILE A 103 -2.42 -11.80 0.87
CA ILE A 103 -1.67 -12.58 -0.10
C ILE A 103 -0.32 -12.94 0.50
N THR A 104 -0.20 -14.16 0.99
CA THR A 104 1.01 -14.66 1.65
C THR A 104 2.03 -15.23 0.66
N GLY A 105 3.26 -15.50 1.11
CA GLY A 105 4.31 -16.14 0.31
C GLY A 105 5.42 -15.19 -0.17
N TYR A 106 5.24 -13.88 0.01
CA TYR A 106 6.24 -12.86 -0.37
C TYR A 106 7.16 -12.44 0.77
N GLY A 107 6.90 -12.88 1.99
CA GLY A 107 7.70 -12.58 3.18
C GLY A 107 6.84 -12.55 4.43
N ASP A 108 7.49 -12.57 5.59
CA ASP A 108 6.86 -12.38 6.89
C ASP A 108 7.82 -11.56 7.75
N PHE A 109 7.39 -10.37 8.15
CA PHE A 109 8.20 -9.42 8.89
C PHE A 109 7.76 -9.27 10.35
N SER A 110 6.87 -10.14 10.85
CA SER A 110 6.27 -9.96 12.18
C SER A 110 7.28 -10.01 13.33
N ASP A 111 8.44 -10.63 13.11
CA ASP A 111 9.50 -10.80 14.10
C ASP A 111 10.58 -9.70 14.02
N VAL A 112 10.44 -8.73 13.11
CA VAL A 112 11.36 -7.60 12.96
C VAL A 112 10.73 -6.36 13.61
N PRO A 113 11.40 -5.64 14.51
CA PRO A 113 10.88 -4.37 15.01
C PRO A 113 10.69 -3.36 13.88
N TYR A 114 9.59 -2.60 13.89
CA TYR A 114 9.22 -1.64 12.82
C TYR A 114 10.38 -0.71 12.42
N PHE A 115 11.13 -0.20 13.41
CA PHE A 115 12.26 0.70 13.19
C PHE A 115 13.43 0.05 12.44
N LEU A 116 13.61 -1.27 12.59
CA LEU A 116 14.69 -2.04 11.98
C LEU A 116 14.31 -2.67 10.64
N LEU A 117 13.08 -2.44 10.16
CA LEU A 117 12.65 -2.98 8.86
C LEU A 117 13.56 -2.46 7.75
N ASP A 118 13.97 -3.40 6.89
CA ASP A 118 14.52 -3.09 5.58
C ASP A 118 13.36 -2.72 4.65
N TRP A 119 13.03 -1.43 4.58
CA TRP A 119 11.93 -0.93 3.76
C TRP A 119 12.14 -1.17 2.26
N GLN A 120 13.39 -1.26 1.79
CA GLN A 120 13.67 -1.61 0.40
C GLN A 120 13.29 -3.05 0.12
N LEU A 121 13.64 -3.97 1.03
CA LEU A 121 13.21 -5.36 0.92
C LEU A 121 11.69 -5.49 1.02
N VAL A 122 11.03 -4.79 1.96
CA VAL A 122 9.56 -4.78 2.09
C VAL A 122 8.91 -4.38 0.76
N ASN A 123 9.32 -3.25 0.16
CA ASN A 123 8.77 -2.80 -1.11
C ASN A 123 9.10 -3.74 -2.27
N GLN A 124 10.30 -4.33 -2.30
CA GLN A 124 10.65 -5.35 -3.28
C GLN A 124 9.68 -6.55 -3.21
N ARG A 125 9.29 -6.98 -2.01
CA ARG A 125 8.34 -8.08 -1.82
C ARG A 125 6.92 -7.68 -2.21
N GLU A 126 6.48 -6.48 -1.87
CA GLU A 126 5.17 -5.96 -2.26
C GLU A 126 5.04 -5.81 -3.78
N VAL A 127 6.06 -5.26 -4.45
CA VAL A 127 6.09 -5.13 -5.92
C VAL A 127 6.11 -6.50 -6.60
N ALA A 128 6.87 -7.46 -6.09
CA ALA A 128 6.85 -8.82 -6.63
C ALA A 128 5.45 -9.45 -6.56
N CYS A 129 4.75 -9.27 -5.43
CA CYS A 129 3.36 -9.71 -5.29
C CYS A 129 2.44 -9.06 -6.32
N MET A 130 2.53 -7.74 -6.48
CA MET A 130 1.75 -7.01 -7.47
C MET A 130 2.01 -7.47 -8.91
N GLN A 131 3.28 -7.69 -9.27
CA GLN A 131 3.70 -8.15 -10.60
C GLN A 131 3.18 -9.56 -10.93
N ASP A 132 3.24 -10.46 -9.96
CA ASP A 132 2.71 -11.82 -10.08
C ASP A 132 1.20 -11.79 -10.35
N HIS A 133 0.47 -10.89 -9.67
CA HIS A 133 -0.96 -10.63 -9.89
C HIS A 133 -1.28 -9.73 -11.09
N GLY A 134 -0.32 -9.50 -11.99
CA GLY A 134 -0.53 -8.88 -13.30
C GLY A 134 -0.45 -7.36 -13.33
N PHE A 135 -0.02 -6.72 -12.23
CA PHE A 135 0.19 -5.27 -12.17
C PHE A 135 1.68 -4.93 -12.32
N ASP A 136 2.02 -4.25 -13.40
CA ASP A 136 3.41 -3.89 -13.74
C ASP A 136 3.92 -2.68 -12.93
N LEU A 137 4.05 -2.84 -11.62
CA LEU A 137 4.71 -1.85 -10.77
C LEU A 137 6.23 -1.95 -10.94
N VAL A 138 6.90 -0.81 -10.88
CA VAL A 138 8.36 -0.74 -10.92
C VAL A 138 8.84 -0.04 -9.66
N LEU A 139 9.84 -0.58 -8.96
CA LEU A 139 10.42 0.10 -7.80
C LEU A 139 11.00 1.45 -8.17
N ASP A 140 10.85 2.42 -7.26
CA ASP A 140 11.55 3.69 -7.37
C ASP A 140 13.07 3.48 -7.24
N ALA A 141 13.83 4.48 -7.66
CA ALA A 141 15.27 4.37 -7.80
C ALA A 141 16.00 4.02 -6.49
N ASP A 142 15.51 4.47 -5.34
CA ASP A 142 16.05 4.14 -4.00
C ASP A 142 15.43 2.89 -3.36
N GLY A 143 14.49 2.23 -4.06
CA GLY A 143 13.73 1.07 -3.57
C GLY A 143 12.71 1.39 -2.47
N LEU A 144 12.48 2.66 -2.13
CA LEU A 144 11.60 3.06 -1.02
C LEU A 144 10.15 3.31 -1.44
N GLY A 145 9.86 3.19 -2.72
CA GLY A 145 8.50 3.28 -3.27
C GLY A 145 8.35 2.47 -4.54
N ALA A 146 7.19 2.62 -5.17
CA ALA A 146 6.86 1.99 -6.44
C ALA A 146 6.12 2.97 -7.34
N ASN A 147 6.46 2.93 -8.63
CA ASN A 147 5.83 3.68 -9.68
C ASN A 147 4.60 2.93 -10.23
N TRP A 148 3.46 3.61 -10.19
CA TRP A 148 2.15 3.11 -10.62
C TRP A 148 1.77 3.50 -12.05
N ALA A 149 2.63 4.21 -12.78
CA ALA A 149 2.30 4.78 -14.09
C ALA A 149 1.90 3.73 -15.15
N ASN A 150 2.33 2.49 -14.99
CA ASN A 150 2.01 1.39 -15.91
C ASN A 150 0.69 0.68 -15.56
N VAL A 151 0.04 1.01 -14.44
CA VAL A 151 -1.28 0.46 -14.08
C VAL A 151 -2.37 1.25 -14.81
N PRO A 152 -3.20 0.62 -15.67
CA PRO A 152 -4.28 1.31 -16.36
C PRO A 152 -5.30 1.89 -15.37
N GLN A 153 -5.80 3.10 -15.66
CA GLN A 153 -6.72 3.79 -14.76
C GLN A 153 -7.99 2.98 -14.46
N GLU A 154 -8.49 2.21 -15.43
CA GLU A 154 -9.67 1.36 -15.25
C GLU A 154 -9.44 0.24 -14.22
N GLN A 155 -8.18 -0.10 -13.94
CA GLN A 155 -7.80 -1.15 -13.00
C GLN A 155 -7.44 -0.61 -11.60
N ASN A 156 -7.45 0.71 -11.38
CA ASN A 156 -6.95 1.31 -10.14
C ASN A 156 -7.59 0.72 -8.86
N ASN A 157 -8.90 0.49 -8.83
CA ASN A 157 -9.55 -0.11 -7.66
C ASN A 157 -9.09 -1.54 -7.42
N LEU A 158 -8.97 -2.34 -8.48
CA LEU A 158 -8.50 -3.72 -8.37
C LEU A 158 -7.03 -3.76 -7.94
N ALA A 159 -6.18 -2.97 -8.57
CA ALA A 159 -4.76 -2.87 -8.24
C ALA A 159 -4.55 -2.41 -6.79
N LEU A 160 -5.30 -1.42 -6.32
CA LEU A 160 -5.25 -0.98 -4.93
C LEU A 160 -5.70 -2.08 -3.96
N ALA A 161 -6.78 -2.81 -4.27
CA ALA A 161 -7.24 -3.91 -3.44
C ALA A 161 -6.20 -5.04 -3.34
N VAL A 162 -5.51 -5.35 -4.44
CA VAL A 162 -4.41 -6.32 -4.47
C VAL A 162 -3.20 -5.80 -3.69
N ALA A 163 -2.82 -4.53 -3.82
CA ALA A 163 -1.72 -3.97 -3.06
C ALA A 163 -1.97 -4.01 -1.55
N ILE A 164 -3.18 -3.68 -1.11
CA ILE A 164 -3.57 -3.81 0.30
C ILE A 164 -3.43 -5.26 0.78
N ALA A 165 -3.84 -6.23 -0.04
CA ALA A 165 -3.74 -7.65 0.31
C ALA A 165 -2.29 -8.16 0.30
N CYS A 166 -1.46 -7.72 -0.65
CA CYS A 166 -0.02 -7.97 -0.68
C CYS A 166 0.66 -7.41 0.57
N HIS A 167 0.39 -6.15 0.90
CA HIS A 167 0.92 -5.47 2.08
C HIS A 167 0.52 -6.17 3.37
N ALA A 168 -0.75 -6.54 3.52
CA ALA A 168 -1.24 -7.30 4.67
C ALA A 168 -0.57 -8.67 4.78
N GLY A 169 -0.28 -9.32 3.65
CA GLY A 169 0.40 -10.60 3.57
C GLY A 169 1.85 -10.57 4.06
N LEU A 170 2.51 -9.41 4.06
CA LEU A 170 3.87 -9.24 4.61
C LEU A 170 3.92 -9.26 6.14
N ARG A 171 2.76 -9.18 6.82
CA ARG A 171 2.65 -9.23 8.29
C ARG A 171 3.59 -8.25 9.00
N LEU A 172 3.61 -7.01 8.52
CA LEU A 172 4.44 -5.96 9.11
C LEU A 172 4.06 -5.73 10.59
N PRO A 173 5.04 -5.45 11.46
CA PRO A 173 4.79 -5.07 12.85
C PRO A 173 4.02 -3.75 12.93
N ASP A 174 3.30 -3.55 14.04
CA ASP A 174 2.67 -2.26 14.31
C ASP A 174 3.72 -1.16 14.47
N ARG A 175 3.39 0.02 13.94
CA ARG A 175 4.18 1.23 14.19
C ARG A 175 4.05 1.64 15.65
N VAL A 176 5.17 1.67 16.35
CA VAL A 176 5.27 2.20 17.71
C VAL A 176 5.96 3.57 17.72
N PRO A 177 5.69 4.43 18.71
CA PRO A 177 6.46 5.66 18.90
C PRO A 177 7.96 5.36 19.01
N ARG A 178 8.78 6.19 18.38
CA ARG A 178 10.24 6.04 18.42
C ARG A 178 10.79 6.38 19.80
N THR A 179 11.82 5.66 20.24
CA THR A 179 12.62 6.05 21.42
C THR A 179 13.54 7.21 21.08
N GLU A 180 14.12 7.85 22.10
CA GLU A 180 15.12 8.91 21.90
C GLU A 180 16.34 8.40 21.13
N GLU A 181 16.79 7.17 21.42
CA GLU A 181 17.91 6.55 20.69
C GLU A 181 17.58 6.33 19.21
N GLN A 182 16.35 5.90 18.90
CA GLN A 182 15.90 5.74 17.50
C GLN A 182 15.80 7.08 16.77
N TRP A 183 15.43 8.15 17.47
CA TRP A 183 15.50 9.50 16.93
C TRP A 183 16.92 9.96 16.69
N ALA A 184 17.84 9.65 17.60
CA ALA A 184 19.26 9.94 17.44
C ALA A 184 19.87 9.20 16.25
N GLU A 185 19.53 7.93 16.06
CA GLU A 185 19.95 7.14 14.89
C GLU A 185 19.39 7.71 13.58
N LEU A 186 18.12 8.11 13.56
CA LEU A 186 17.51 8.74 12.38
C LEU A 186 18.19 10.07 12.03
N LEU A 187 18.47 10.92 13.03
CA LEU A 187 19.20 12.17 12.82
C LEU A 187 20.64 11.92 12.36
N ALA A 188 21.33 10.94 12.95
CA ALA A 188 22.68 10.56 12.55
C ALA A 188 22.71 10.11 11.08
N TYR A 189 21.69 9.36 10.64
CA TYR A 189 21.58 8.95 9.24
C TYR A 189 21.34 10.15 8.32
N GLN A 190 20.46 11.07 8.69
CA GLN A 190 20.23 12.30 7.92
C GLN A 190 21.50 13.18 7.83
N ILE A 191 22.36 13.19 8.85
CA ILE A 191 23.66 13.86 8.79
C ILE A 191 24.62 13.15 7.82
N ALA A 192 24.69 11.81 7.84
CA ALA A 192 25.48 11.07 6.85
C ALA A 192 24.96 11.28 5.42
N LEU A 193 23.63 11.40 5.28
CA LEU A 193 22.94 11.67 4.03
C LEU A 193 23.23 13.07 3.50
N ARG A 194 23.29 14.07 4.39
CA ARG A 194 23.74 15.43 4.08
C ARG A 194 25.12 15.42 3.44
N ASP A 195 26.07 14.68 4.01
CA ASP A 195 27.42 14.59 3.45
C ASP A 195 27.44 13.90 2.08
N CYS A 196 26.61 12.87 1.88
CA CYS A 196 26.41 12.21 0.59
C CYS A 196 25.86 13.18 -0.47
N VAL A 197 24.75 13.86 -0.16
CA VAL A 197 24.07 14.81 -1.06
C VAL A 197 25.00 15.98 -1.40
N ALA A 198 25.73 16.52 -0.43
CA ALA A 198 26.72 17.57 -0.65
C ALA A 198 27.89 17.12 -1.54
N SER A 199 28.32 15.85 -1.44
CA SER A 199 29.38 15.29 -2.30
C SER A 199 29.00 15.25 -3.78
N LEU A 200 27.70 15.25 -4.09
CA LEU A 200 27.16 15.33 -5.44
C LEU A 200 26.95 16.78 -5.92
N GLY A 201 27.37 17.76 -5.12
CA GLY A 201 27.34 19.18 -5.47
C GLY A 201 25.99 19.87 -5.20
N HIS A 202 25.11 19.25 -4.42
CA HIS A 202 23.87 19.88 -3.97
C HIS A 202 24.07 20.68 -2.69
N ASP A 203 23.33 21.78 -2.58
CA ASP A 203 23.23 22.52 -1.33
C ASP A 203 22.43 21.72 -0.31
N VAL A 204 22.87 21.77 0.95
CA VAL A 204 22.24 21.06 2.05
C VAL A 204 22.11 21.96 3.28
N PRO A 205 20.98 21.85 4.02
CA PRO A 205 20.79 22.64 5.23
C PRO A 205 21.75 22.22 6.35
N GLU A 206 21.98 23.13 7.29
CA GLU A 206 22.59 22.77 8.57
C GLU A 206 21.62 21.91 9.40
N PRO A 207 22.11 20.85 10.07
CA PRO A 207 21.26 19.97 10.87
C PRO A 207 20.78 20.66 12.16
N PRO A 208 19.56 20.35 12.63
CA PRO A 208 19.07 20.79 13.93
C PRO A 208 19.74 20.01 15.08
N SER A 209 19.51 20.44 16.32
CA SER A 209 19.80 19.58 17.48
C SER A 209 18.85 18.38 17.53
N LEU A 210 19.21 17.33 18.29
CA LEU A 210 18.34 16.18 18.50
C LEU A 210 16.98 16.60 19.10
N ASP A 211 16.98 17.47 20.11
CA ASP A 211 15.74 17.97 20.72
C ASP A 211 14.84 18.66 19.69
N GLN A 212 15.39 19.56 18.88
CA GLN A 212 14.63 20.25 17.82
C GLN A 212 14.12 19.27 16.75
N PHE A 213 14.91 18.24 16.45
CA PHE A 213 14.52 17.19 15.52
C PHE A 213 13.35 16.36 16.06
N ILE A 214 13.38 15.98 17.34
CA ILE A 214 12.30 15.26 18.02
C ILE A 214 11.04 16.14 18.12
N GLU A 215 11.17 17.40 18.55
CA GLU A 215 10.07 18.35 18.70
C GLU A 215 9.35 18.61 17.38
N SER A 216 10.09 18.64 16.28
CA SER A 216 9.54 18.77 14.92
C SER A 216 9.08 17.45 14.32
N ASN A 217 9.17 16.34 15.06
CA ASN A 217 8.83 14.99 14.62
C ASN A 217 9.59 14.57 13.34
N GLY A 218 10.86 14.96 13.25
CA GLY A 218 11.74 14.62 12.14
C GLY A 218 11.47 15.39 10.84
N ASN A 219 10.93 16.61 10.94
CA ASN A 219 10.55 17.39 9.75
C ASN A 219 11.75 17.91 8.92
N TRP A 220 12.95 17.94 9.49
CA TRP A 220 14.16 18.33 8.76
C TRP A 220 14.71 17.17 7.94
N THR A 221 15.16 17.43 6.71
CA THR A 221 15.84 16.41 5.89
C THR A 221 17.07 16.97 5.20
N ALA A 222 18.03 16.09 4.88
CA ALA A 222 19.18 16.43 4.03
C ALA A 222 18.78 16.91 2.62
N TYR A 223 17.54 16.65 2.20
CA TYR A 223 17.00 16.92 0.88
C TYR A 223 16.26 18.26 0.76
N ASP A 224 16.02 18.99 1.86
CA ASP A 224 15.14 20.17 1.89
C ASP A 224 15.57 21.30 0.94
N MET A 225 16.86 21.38 0.59
CA MET A 225 17.42 22.37 -0.33
C MET A 225 17.76 21.80 -1.71
N VAL A 226 17.58 20.49 -1.92
CA VAL A 226 17.79 19.88 -3.23
C VAL A 226 16.73 20.41 -4.19
N PRO A 227 17.10 20.90 -5.39
CA PRO A 227 16.14 21.31 -6.39
C PRO A 227 15.15 20.19 -6.71
N ASN A 228 13.97 20.53 -7.23
CA ASN A 228 12.97 19.52 -7.59
C ASN A 228 13.44 18.74 -8.85
N LEU A 229 14.27 17.72 -8.63
CA LEU A 229 14.83 16.85 -9.66
C LEU A 229 13.76 15.86 -10.14
N VAL A 230 13.84 15.46 -11.41
CA VAL A 230 12.90 14.49 -12.00
C VAL A 230 13.65 13.51 -12.91
N GLY A 231 13.07 12.33 -13.06
CA GLY A 231 13.60 11.29 -13.96
C GLY A 231 15.04 10.92 -13.63
N PRO A 232 15.94 10.78 -14.63
CA PRO A 232 17.29 10.26 -14.41
C PRO A 232 18.13 11.00 -13.37
N ALA A 233 17.95 12.33 -13.25
CA ALA A 233 18.70 13.13 -12.28
C ALA A 233 18.26 12.83 -10.83
N TRP A 234 16.96 12.64 -10.61
CA TRP A 234 16.45 12.17 -9.33
C TRP A 234 16.90 10.72 -9.07
N ASP A 235 16.80 9.86 -10.07
CA ASP A 235 17.14 8.44 -9.93
C ASP A 235 18.60 8.23 -9.52
N GLU A 236 19.52 9.01 -10.10
CA GLU A 236 20.94 8.96 -9.76
C GLU A 236 21.19 9.40 -8.31
N LEU A 237 20.57 10.51 -7.89
CA LEU A 237 20.69 11.01 -6.53
C LEU A 237 20.11 10.02 -5.51
N ALA A 238 18.89 9.54 -5.74
CA ALA A 238 18.18 8.62 -4.85
C ALA A 238 18.90 7.26 -4.73
N LYS A 239 19.47 6.75 -5.84
CA LYS A 239 20.31 5.53 -5.81
C LYS A 239 21.61 5.74 -5.04
N THR A 240 22.26 6.87 -5.22
CA THR A 240 23.57 7.13 -4.62
C THR A 240 23.45 7.46 -3.13
N CYS A 241 22.44 8.23 -2.77
CA CYS A 241 22.16 8.71 -1.43
C CYS A 241 20.74 8.31 -0.99
N PRO A 242 20.43 7.02 -0.79
CA PRO A 242 19.07 6.58 -0.44
C PRO A 242 18.56 7.26 0.84
N GLN A 243 17.25 7.53 0.90
CA GLN A 243 16.64 8.24 2.04
C GLN A 243 16.53 7.40 3.33
N ALA A 244 16.86 6.10 3.25
CA ALA A 244 16.97 5.19 4.37
C ALA A 244 18.17 4.25 4.19
N PRO A 245 18.77 3.73 5.28
CA PRO A 245 19.92 2.85 5.16
C PRO A 245 19.60 1.58 4.38
N VAL A 246 20.52 1.19 3.49
CA VAL A 246 20.39 -0.07 2.75
C VAL A 246 20.46 -1.24 3.72
N GLY A 247 19.43 -2.10 3.71
CA GLY A 247 19.27 -3.17 4.71
C GLY A 247 18.55 -2.74 5.99
N GLY A 248 18.02 -1.51 6.04
CA GLY A 248 17.37 -0.94 7.23
C GLY A 248 18.36 -0.46 8.30
N PHE A 249 17.84 0.13 9.37
CA PHE A 249 18.65 0.66 10.48
C PHE A 249 19.43 -0.44 11.24
N GLY A 250 19.05 -1.71 11.12
CA GLY A 250 19.84 -2.82 11.66
C GLY A 250 21.14 -3.11 10.89
N ALA A 251 21.31 -2.57 9.68
CA ALA A 251 22.45 -2.82 8.80
C ALA A 251 23.41 -1.61 8.67
N TRP A 252 23.14 -0.53 9.39
CA TRP A 252 23.90 0.73 9.35
C TRP A 252 24.20 1.21 10.78
N ASN A 253 25.40 1.74 11.01
CA ASN A 253 25.76 2.30 12.32
C ASN A 253 25.96 3.82 12.23
N PRO A 254 25.62 4.58 13.29
CA PRO A 254 25.97 5.99 13.38
C PRO A 254 27.45 6.26 13.11
N GLY A 255 27.71 7.11 12.12
CA GLY A 255 29.05 7.47 11.65
C GLY A 255 29.53 6.70 10.42
N ASP A 256 28.85 5.63 10.03
CA ASP A 256 29.11 4.96 8.75
C ASP A 256 28.62 5.85 7.59
N PRO A 257 29.35 5.89 6.46
CA PRO A 257 28.87 6.61 5.28
C PRO A 257 27.60 5.97 4.72
N VAL A 258 26.80 6.76 4.00
CA VAL A 258 25.68 6.25 3.21
C VAL A 258 26.19 5.31 2.12
N ARG A 259 25.50 4.19 1.94
CA ARG A 259 25.79 3.21 0.88
C ARG A 259 24.79 3.39 -0.25
N PRO A 260 25.24 3.35 -1.52
CA PRO A 260 24.34 3.35 -2.66
C PRO A 260 23.40 2.13 -2.64
N TYR A 261 22.16 2.34 -3.07
CA TYR A 261 21.21 1.26 -3.30
C TYR A 261 21.55 0.51 -4.60
N GLN A 262 21.65 -0.81 -4.49
CA GLN A 262 21.84 -1.72 -5.60
C GLN A 262 20.71 -2.77 -5.55
N PRO A 263 19.73 -2.70 -6.47
CA PRO A 263 18.62 -3.64 -6.50
C PRO A 263 19.04 -5.06 -6.87
#